data_AF-A0A6H0XZ18-F1
#
_entry.id   AF-A0A6H0XZ18-F1
#
_cell.length_a   1.000
_cell.length_b   1.000
_cell.length_c   1.000
_cell.angle_alpha   90.00
_cell.angle_beta   90.00
_cell.angle_gamma   90.00
#
_symmetry.space_group_name_H-M   'P 1'
#
loop_
_entity.id
_entity.type
_entity.pdbx_description
1 polymer ?
#
loop_
_entity_poly.entity_id
_entity_poly.type
_entity_poly.pdbx_seq_one_letter_code
_entity_poly.pdbx_strand_id
1 'polypeptide(L)'
;MALLVRLTDTTGAYHTGASPDCRTMSVLKDNDITSYRHKARKVRVPQDFEEFDYVLAMDDENLHDLRDSAMRAIKKGSLDESVLSKIQLFGTFGGKAKSEEIGDPYYGGRDGFEIAYEQVSRFGEGLLKHIEEEAAGSSKI
;
A
#
# COMPACT_ATOMS: atom_id res chain seq x y z
N MET A 1 -0.06 -11.89 -9.49
CA MET A 1 -0.04 -10.43 -9.31
C MET A 1 -1.25 -10.01 -8.51
N ALA A 2 -1.17 -10.21 -7.20
CA ALA A 2 -2.07 -9.58 -6.24
C ALA A 2 -1.27 -8.50 -5.50
N LEU A 3 -1.83 -7.29 -5.42
CA LEU A 3 -1.23 -6.13 -4.76
C LEU A 3 -2.05 -5.75 -3.52
N LEU A 4 -1.43 -5.73 -2.33
CA LEU A 4 -2.05 -5.19 -1.12
C LEU A 4 -1.44 -3.84 -0.79
N VAL A 5 -2.27 -2.81 -0.90
CA VAL A 5 -1.94 -1.45 -0.51
C VAL A 5 -2.61 -1.17 0.83
N ARG A 6 -1.82 -0.93 1.89
CA ARG A 6 -2.36 -0.59 3.21
C ARG A 6 -2.28 0.92 3.41
N LEU A 7 -3.44 1.55 3.60
CA LEU A 7 -3.56 2.83 4.29
C LEU A 7 -3.80 2.47 5.76
N THR A 8 -2.79 2.55 6.63
CA THR A 8 -3.10 2.59 8.06
C THR A 8 -3.17 4.03 8.52
N ASP A 9 -4.39 4.46 8.80
CA ASP A 9 -4.62 5.36 9.91
C ASP A 9 -4.26 4.57 11.19
N THR A 10 -3.40 5.13 12.01
CA THR A 10 -2.78 4.51 13.18
C THR A 10 -3.76 4.46 14.35
N THR A 11 -5.01 4.07 14.12
CA THR A 11 -5.97 3.80 15.19
C THR A 11 -6.74 2.52 14.90
N GLY A 12 -6.34 1.46 15.62
CA GLY A 12 -6.84 0.11 15.41
C GLY A 12 -8.37 0.01 15.29
N ALA A 13 -8.83 -0.75 14.30
CA ALA A 13 -10.21 -1.21 14.14
C ALA A 13 -11.30 -0.16 13.84
N TYR A 14 -11.09 1.15 14.01
CA TYR A 14 -12.17 2.15 13.97
C TYR A 14 -12.90 2.30 12.62
N HIS A 15 -12.24 1.96 11.51
CA HIS A 15 -12.83 2.13 10.17
C HIS A 15 -13.06 0.81 9.41
N THR A 16 -12.98 -0.36 10.06
CA THR A 16 -13.19 -1.64 9.36
C THR A 16 -14.60 -1.69 8.75
N GLY A 17 -14.69 -1.87 7.43
CA GLY A 17 -15.96 -1.86 6.69
C GLY A 17 -16.47 -0.48 6.27
N ALA A 18 -15.80 0.61 6.67
CA ALA A 18 -16.14 1.95 6.25
C ALA A 18 -15.80 2.20 4.77
N SER A 19 -16.61 3.05 4.14
CA SER A 19 -16.28 3.64 2.83
C SER A 19 -15.10 4.61 2.96
N PRO A 20 -14.37 4.90 1.88
CA PRO A 20 -13.35 5.94 1.86
C PRO A 20 -13.90 7.29 2.34
N ASP A 21 -13.04 8.12 2.93
CA ASP A 21 -13.36 9.49 3.34
C ASP A 21 -13.97 10.26 2.15
N CYS A 22 -14.97 11.13 2.43
CA CYS A 22 -15.65 11.88 1.37
C CYS A 22 -14.70 12.79 0.57
N ARG A 23 -13.58 13.22 1.17
CA ARG A 23 -12.53 13.99 0.51
C ARG A 23 -11.74 13.14 -0.46
N THR A 24 -11.36 11.91 -0.09
CA THR A 24 -10.82 10.92 -1.04
C THR A 24 -11.78 10.76 -2.20
N MET A 25 -13.08 10.66 -1.91
CA MET A 25 -14.08 10.49 -2.95
C MET A 25 -14.23 11.68 -3.89
N SER A 26 -14.12 12.90 -3.36
CA SER A 26 -14.12 14.09 -4.20
C SER A 26 -12.91 14.11 -5.12
N VAL A 27 -11.71 13.85 -4.61
CA VAL A 27 -10.47 13.88 -5.41
C VAL A 27 -10.50 12.80 -6.49
N LEU A 28 -10.96 11.59 -6.16
CA LEU A 28 -11.12 10.52 -7.16
C LEU A 28 -12.11 10.91 -8.27
N LYS A 29 -13.24 11.52 -7.90
CA LYS A 29 -14.24 11.97 -8.87
C LYS A 29 -13.70 13.08 -9.78
N ASP A 30 -12.93 14.02 -9.23
CA ASP A 30 -12.32 15.12 -9.99
C ASP A 30 -11.23 14.62 -10.96
N ASN A 31 -10.76 13.39 -10.78
CA ASN A 31 -9.85 12.68 -11.67
C ASN A 31 -10.53 11.55 -12.46
N ASP A 32 -11.85 11.66 -12.69
CA ASP A 32 -12.66 10.72 -13.49
C ASP A 32 -12.72 9.26 -12.96
N ILE A 33 -12.26 9.02 -11.74
CA ILE A 33 -12.37 7.71 -11.07
C ILE A 33 -13.70 7.64 -10.32
N THR A 34 -14.73 7.20 -11.03
CA THR A 34 -16.11 7.15 -10.51
C THR A 34 -16.59 5.74 -10.13
N SER A 35 -15.84 4.70 -10.50
CA SER A 35 -16.13 3.30 -10.18
C SER A 35 -15.05 2.72 -9.28
N TYR A 36 -15.40 2.45 -8.03
CA TYR A 36 -14.52 1.81 -7.05
C TYR A 36 -15.37 0.96 -6.10
N ARG A 37 -14.84 -0.20 -5.70
CA ARG A 37 -15.42 -1.03 -4.64
C ARG A 37 -14.33 -1.33 -3.64
N HIS A 38 -14.24 -0.50 -2.62
CA HIS A 38 -13.25 -0.63 -1.57
C HIS A 38 -13.90 -0.54 -0.20
N LYS A 39 -13.44 -1.37 0.73
CA LYS A 39 -13.77 -1.29 2.16
C LYS A 39 -12.49 -1.46 2.94
N ALA A 40 -12.28 -0.59 3.92
CA ALA A 40 -11.15 -0.73 4.81
C ALA A 40 -11.23 -2.06 5.57
N ARG A 41 -10.10 -2.78 5.63
CA ARG A 41 -9.96 -4.03 6.37
C ARG A 41 -8.58 -4.09 7.03
N LYS A 42 -8.47 -4.88 8.10
CA LYS A 42 -7.17 -5.19 8.68
C LYS A 42 -6.40 -6.15 7.77
N VAL A 43 -5.07 -6.07 7.86
CA VAL A 43 -4.17 -7.08 7.30
C VAL A 43 -4.38 -8.39 8.05
N ARG A 44 -4.60 -9.47 7.31
CA ARG A 44 -4.78 -10.83 7.82
C ARG A 44 -3.43 -11.53 7.81
N VAL A 45 -3.03 -12.03 8.97
CA VAL A 45 -1.77 -12.75 9.14
C VAL A 45 -2.08 -14.20 9.47
N PRO A 46 -1.58 -15.19 8.70
CA PRO A 46 -0.58 -15.08 7.63
C PRO A 46 -1.14 -14.77 6.22
N GLN A 47 -2.46 -14.87 6.02
CA GLN A 47 -3.05 -15.05 4.70
C GLN A 47 -2.70 -13.97 3.67
N ASP A 48 -2.62 -12.70 4.08
CA ASP A 48 -2.28 -11.63 3.13
C ASP A 48 -0.80 -11.66 2.74
N PHE A 49 0.11 -12.14 3.58
CA PHE A 49 1.52 -12.25 3.21
C PHE A 49 1.78 -13.43 2.26
N GLU A 50 0.89 -14.42 2.27
CA GLU A 50 0.91 -15.58 1.37
C GLU A 50 0.22 -15.25 0.04
N GLU A 51 -0.91 -14.56 0.08
CA GLU A 51 -1.75 -14.25 -1.09
C GLU A 51 -1.13 -13.19 -2.00
N PHE A 52 -0.41 -12.22 -1.43
CA PHE A 52 0.07 -11.06 -2.17
C PHE A 52 1.56 -11.17 -2.53
N ASP A 53 1.91 -10.69 -3.73
CA ASP A 53 3.28 -10.64 -4.24
C ASP A 53 4.02 -9.40 -3.69
N TYR A 54 3.29 -8.30 -3.55
CA TYR A 54 3.76 -7.04 -2.96
C TYR A 54 2.81 -6.58 -1.85
N VAL A 55 3.40 -6.18 -0.73
CA VAL A 55 2.71 -5.56 0.41
C VAL A 55 3.30 -4.17 0.61
N LEU A 56 2.54 -3.15 0.23
CA LEU A 56 3.05 -1.77 0.13
C LEU A 56 2.54 -0.91 1.28
N ALA A 57 3.49 -0.31 2.00
CA ALA A 57 3.29 0.66 3.06
C ALA A 57 3.26 2.09 2.51
N MET A 58 2.41 2.95 3.06
CA MET A 58 2.32 4.36 2.67
C MET A 58 3.42 5.21 3.28
N ASP A 59 3.75 4.92 4.53
CA ASP A 59 4.73 5.62 5.35
C ASP A 59 5.60 4.61 6.12
N ASP A 60 6.60 5.12 6.84
CA ASP A 60 7.53 4.28 7.60
C ASP A 60 6.88 3.61 8.82
N GLU A 61 5.83 4.19 9.40
CA GLU A 61 5.09 3.58 10.51
C GLU A 61 4.31 2.34 10.05
N ASN A 62 3.63 2.46 8.92
CA ASN A 62 2.93 1.38 8.23
C ASN A 62 3.91 0.26 7.86
N LEU A 63 5.11 0.64 7.40
CA LEU A 63 6.17 -0.29 7.03
C LEU A 63 6.69 -1.06 8.25
N HIS A 64 6.93 -0.34 9.34
CA HIS A 64 7.33 -0.92 10.61
C HIS A 64 6.28 -1.92 11.11
N ASP A 65 5.01 -1.52 11.18
CA ASP A 65 3.88 -2.34 11.61
C ASP A 65 3.73 -3.65 10.82
N LEU A 66 3.88 -3.57 9.49
CA LEU A 66 3.79 -4.72 8.60
C LEU A 66 4.95 -5.69 8.86
N ARG A 67 6.19 -5.18 8.94
CA ARG A 67 7.37 -6.00 9.25
C ARG A 67 7.27 -6.63 10.62
N ASP A 68 6.85 -5.88 11.62
CA ASP A 68 6.63 -6.37 12.98
C ASP A 68 5.60 -7.51 13.03
N SER A 69 4.51 -7.37 12.28
CA SER A 69 3.48 -8.40 12.17
C SER A 69 3.98 -9.66 11.46
N ALA A 70 4.77 -9.50 10.39
CA ALA A 70 5.42 -10.61 9.69
C ALA A 70 6.44 -11.31 10.59
N MET A 71 7.31 -10.58 11.29
CA MET A 71 8.31 -11.13 12.22
C MET A 71 7.66 -11.92 13.36
N ARG A 72 6.54 -11.44 13.91
CA ARG A 72 5.76 -12.18 14.91
C ARG A 72 5.20 -13.50 14.35
N ALA A 73 4.79 -13.52 13.10
CA ALA A 73 4.29 -14.73 12.44
C ALA A 73 5.40 -15.72 12.08
N ILE A 74 6.56 -15.22 11.63
CA ILE A 74 7.78 -16.02 11.39
C ILE A 74 8.21 -16.70 12.68
N LYS A 75 8.28 -15.97 13.79
CA LYS A 75 8.62 -16.54 15.12
C LYS A 75 7.64 -17.63 15.57
N LYS A 76 6.39 -17.57 15.13
CA LYS A 76 5.36 -18.59 15.40
C LYS A 76 5.38 -19.76 14.41
N GLY A 77 6.25 -19.73 13.40
CA GLY A 77 6.35 -20.74 12.36
C GLY A 77 5.21 -20.72 11.34
N SER A 78 4.43 -19.62 11.28
CA SER A 78 3.31 -19.51 10.33
C SER A 78 3.65 -18.74 9.05
N LEU A 79 4.86 -18.17 8.95
CA LEU A 79 5.41 -17.54 7.75
C LEU A 79 6.91 -17.85 7.66
N ASP A 80 7.45 -17.79 6.45
CA ASP A 80 8.89 -17.88 6.17
C ASP A 80 9.53 -16.48 6.08
N GLU A 81 10.83 -16.36 6.35
CA GLU A 81 11.56 -15.07 6.26
C GLU A 81 11.50 -14.42 4.87
N SER A 82 11.30 -15.21 3.81
CA SER A 82 11.13 -14.72 2.44
C SER A 82 9.97 -13.72 2.27
N VAL A 83 8.97 -13.71 3.17
CA VAL A 83 7.89 -12.71 3.09
C VAL A 83 8.37 -11.28 3.33
N LEU A 84 9.50 -11.09 4.02
CA LEU A 84 10.02 -9.76 4.33
C LEU A 84 10.46 -8.98 3.08
N SER A 85 10.87 -9.68 2.01
CA SER A 85 11.24 -9.04 0.73
C SER A 85 10.03 -8.46 -0.01
N LYS A 86 8.83 -8.97 0.27
CA LYS A 86 7.57 -8.47 -0.30
C LYS A 86 7.10 -7.16 0.32
N ILE A 87 7.63 -6.80 1.50
CA ILE A 87 7.18 -5.65 2.31
C ILE A 87 8.05 -4.43 2.00
N GLN A 88 7.48 -3.46 1.29
CA GLN A 88 8.20 -2.29 0.78
C GLN A 88 7.39 -1.00 0.98
N LEU A 89 8.08 0.15 0.98
CA LEU A 89 7.42 1.45 0.94
C LEU A 89 6.92 1.70 -0.48
N PHE A 90 5.70 2.22 -0.64
CA PHE A 90 5.13 2.45 -1.96
C PHE A 90 5.96 3.49 -2.75
N GLY A 91 6.49 4.50 -2.06
CA GLY A 91 7.38 5.50 -2.65
C GLY A 91 8.67 4.95 -3.26
N THR A 92 9.05 3.70 -2.98
CA THR A 92 10.17 3.05 -3.68
C THR A 92 9.93 2.93 -5.18
N PHE A 93 8.67 2.91 -5.63
CA PHE A 93 8.30 2.69 -7.03
C PHE A 93 8.02 3.97 -7.82
N GLY A 94 8.39 5.16 -7.34
CA GLY A 94 8.12 6.40 -8.09
C GLY A 94 8.30 7.67 -7.27
N GLY A 95 8.85 7.55 -6.07
CA GLY A 95 9.19 8.67 -5.21
C GLY A 95 10.29 9.54 -5.82
N LYS A 96 10.17 10.85 -5.59
CA LYS A 96 11.25 11.82 -5.88
C LYS A 96 12.52 11.48 -5.09
N ALA A 97 12.32 10.90 -3.91
CA ALA A 97 13.33 10.17 -3.16
C ALA A 97 12.93 8.68 -3.08
N LYS A 98 13.91 7.79 -2.92
CA LYS A 98 13.67 6.32 -2.80
C LYS A 98 12.72 5.93 -1.66
N SER A 99 12.52 6.83 -0.69
CA SER A 99 11.70 6.63 0.50
C SER A 99 10.68 7.76 0.68
N GLU A 100 10.09 8.25 -0.42
CA GLU A 100 9.02 9.26 -0.31
C GLU A 100 7.78 8.64 0.37
N GLU A 101 7.39 9.20 1.52
CA GLU A 101 6.21 8.77 2.25
C GLU A 101 4.95 9.50 1.75
N ILE A 102 3.82 8.80 1.78
CA ILE A 102 2.49 9.40 1.64
C ILE A 102 2.01 9.69 3.06
N GLY A 103 2.15 10.95 3.47
CA GLY A 103 1.68 11.40 4.77
C GLY A 103 0.16 11.30 4.88
N ASP A 104 -0.35 11.10 6.10
CA ASP A 104 -1.79 11.02 6.35
C ASP A 104 -2.50 12.32 5.93
N PRO A 105 -3.38 12.28 4.92
CA PRO A 105 -4.03 13.48 4.40
C PRO A 105 -5.10 14.04 5.36
N TYR A 106 -5.48 13.29 6.41
CA TYR A 106 -6.60 13.63 7.28
C TYR A 106 -6.47 15.03 7.93
N TYR A 107 -5.23 15.40 8.28
CA TYR A 107 -4.89 16.68 8.92
C TYR A 107 -4.64 17.83 7.92
N GLY A 108 -4.51 17.53 6.62
CA GLY A 108 -4.15 18.46 5.56
C GLY A 108 -5.32 19.10 4.82
N GLY A 109 -6.56 18.95 5.30
CA GLY A 109 -7.74 19.48 4.60
C GLY A 109 -8.01 18.72 3.30
N ARG A 110 -8.29 19.42 2.20
CA ARG A 110 -8.49 18.81 0.87
C ARG A 110 -7.16 18.66 0.12
N ASP A 111 -6.27 19.63 0.24
CA ASP A 111 -4.97 19.65 -0.42
C ASP A 111 -4.13 18.41 -0.06
N GLY A 112 -4.21 17.94 1.19
CA GLY A 112 -3.58 16.69 1.62
C GLY A 112 -4.03 15.48 0.78
N PHE A 113 -5.32 15.40 0.43
CA PHE A 113 -5.85 14.30 -0.39
C PHE A 113 -5.44 14.42 -1.85
N GLU A 114 -5.30 15.65 -2.37
CA GLU A 114 -4.79 15.88 -3.73
C GLU A 114 -3.30 15.51 -3.84
N ILE A 115 -2.49 15.84 -2.82
CA ILE A 115 -1.09 15.42 -2.73
C ILE A 115 -0.99 13.90 -2.65
N ALA A 116 -1.75 13.27 -1.77
CA ALA A 116 -1.75 11.81 -1.65
C ALA A 116 -2.17 11.12 -2.96
N TYR A 117 -3.16 11.67 -3.67
CA TYR A 117 -3.57 11.18 -4.98
C TYR A 117 -2.45 11.28 -6.02
N GLU A 118 -1.77 12.43 -6.10
CA GLU A 118 -0.64 12.64 -7.00
C GLU A 118 0.48 11.63 -6.76
N GLN A 119 0.85 11.44 -5.49
CA GLN A 119 1.88 10.47 -5.09
C GLN A 119 1.48 9.04 -5.43
N VAL A 120 0.26 8.61 -5.04
CA VAL A 120 -0.25 7.25 -5.34
C VAL A 120 -0.28 6.99 -6.85
N SER A 121 -0.70 7.97 -7.65
CA SER A 121 -0.75 7.84 -9.11
C SER A 121 0.65 7.64 -9.68
N ARG A 122 1.60 8.50 -9.28
CA ARG A 122 3.00 8.41 -9.73
C ARG A 122 3.67 7.11 -9.31
N PHE A 123 3.44 6.67 -8.07
CA PHE A 123 4.03 5.42 -7.55
C PHE A 123 3.39 4.21 -8.22
N GLY A 124 2.10 4.27 -8.55
CA GLY A 124 1.40 3.25 -9.31
C GLY A 124 1.98 3.05 -10.71
N GLU A 125 2.29 4.12 -11.43
CA GLU A 125 2.91 4.05 -12.76
C GLU A 125 4.30 3.38 -12.69
N GLY A 126 5.14 3.78 -11.75
CA GLY A 126 6.47 3.17 -11.65
C GLY A 126 6.44 1.76 -11.06
N LEU A 127 5.45 1.39 -10.25
CA LEU A 127 5.22 0.01 -9.83
C LEU A 127 4.82 -0.86 -11.03
N LEU A 128 3.91 -0.37 -11.88
CA LEU A 128 3.52 -1.07 -13.10
C LEU A 128 4.74 -1.33 -13.99
N LYS A 129 5.56 -0.30 -14.22
CA LYS A 129 6.79 -0.43 -14.99
C LYS A 129 7.75 -1.46 -14.39
N HIS A 130 7.96 -1.42 -13.06
CA HIS A 130 8.80 -2.38 -12.37
C HIS A 130 8.32 -3.82 -12.59
N ILE A 131 7.02 -4.06 -12.46
CA ILE A 131 6.42 -5.38 -12.68
C ILE A 131 6.58 -5.84 -14.13
N GLU A 132 6.38 -4.95 -15.11
CA GLU A 132 6.59 -5.25 -16.53
C GLU A 132 8.05 -5.63 -16.82
N GLU A 133 9.01 -4.95 -16.20
CA GLU A 133 10.44 -5.25 -16.33
C GLU A 133 10.81 -6.60 -15.70
N GLU A 134 10.28 -6.92 -14.52
CA GLU A 134 10.48 -8.23 -13.87
C GLU A 134 9.87 -9.37 -14.68
N ALA A 135 8.67 -9.16 -15.26
CA ALA A 135 8.03 -10.13 -16.13
C ALA A 135 8.82 -10.35 -17.43
N ALA A 136 9.32 -9.27 -18.05
CA ALA A 136 10.14 -9.35 -19.26
C ALA A 136 11.51 -10.00 -19.01
N GLY A 137 12.12 -9.76 -17.85
CA GLY A 137 13.37 -10.39 -17.43
C GLY A 137 13.22 -11.89 -17.14
N SER A 138 12.06 -12.31 -16.62
CA SER A 138 11.75 -13.71 -16.31
C SER A 138 11.46 -14.56 -17.56
N SER A 139 11.15 -13.94 -18.71
CA SER A 139 10.84 -14.64 -19.97
C SER A 139 12.08 -15.07 -20.76
N LYS A 140 13.30 -14.84 -20.26
CA LYS A 140 14.57 -15.10 -20.95
C LYS A 140 15.32 -16.36 -20.50
N ILE A 141 14.67 -17.29 -19.80
CA ILE A 141 15.28 -18.53 -19.28
C ILE A 141 14.66 -19.75 -19.95
#